data_AF-A0A925B5Y2-F1
#
_entry.id   AF-A0A925B5Y2-F1
#
_cell.length_a   1.000
_cell.length_b   1.000
_cell.length_c   1.000
_cell.angle_alpha   90.00
_cell.angle_beta   90.00
_cell.angle_gamma   90.00
#
_symmetry.space_group_name_H-M   'P 1'
#
loop_
_entity.id
_entity.type
_entity.pdbx_description
1 polymer ?
#
loop_
_entity_poly.entity_id
_entity_poly.type
_entity_poly.pdbx_seq_one_letter_code
_entity_poly.pdbx_strand_id
1 'polypeptide(L)'
;MQGLKDFGVLASPHSTLEELYLAGKLGSAADFRLRHSDFSGDGKRAGIPWLGMPLTELASLDRVLVVGSFLRKDHPLIAQRLRQAAKRGTQIHVLHSVDDDWLMPIKSRKIVPPSELLNAVASFSEVLKGGKNSAILLGNFAQQHPQAAAIHAAAQAIGVKVGFLGEAANSVGGYLAGLPAGGGMPEVLKKQSLLLLNMDPRLDCAHPLTGAGFTVNLSVFQSDVGDVLLPIAPFTETPGTFVNTEGRVQGFHATVRPLGESRPAWKVLRVLGTMLGLPGFEFETAEQVREASLGGRDVSKLLSNEITGVTANQQSVPGIQRIADVPIYFTDPLARRSPPLQKTRDAQAPRAWMNSKLLQSLGVQPGGLVLVKQAGVSSAGEAGLIAALDDKLPEGCVRVAAGHPSTAALTSMFGGLTVEKITSQQAA
;
A
#
# COMPACT_ATOMS: atom_id res chain seq x y z
N MET A 1 2.08 -13.19 -31.26
CA MET A 1 2.00 -13.45 -29.81
C MET A 1 3.32 -13.33 -29.05
N GLN A 2 4.50 -13.37 -29.70
CA GLN A 2 5.78 -13.24 -28.99
C GLN A 2 5.94 -11.87 -28.28
N GLY A 3 5.44 -10.77 -28.85
CA GLY A 3 5.45 -9.44 -28.22
C GLY A 3 4.57 -9.30 -26.97
N LEU A 4 3.56 -10.17 -26.75
CA LEU A 4 2.77 -10.16 -25.51
C LEU A 4 3.56 -10.75 -24.33
N LYS A 5 4.59 -11.57 -24.58
CA LYS A 5 5.42 -12.16 -23.51
C LYS A 5 6.23 -11.10 -22.76
N ASP A 6 6.60 -10.02 -23.45
CA ASP A 6 7.37 -8.90 -22.90
C ASP A 6 6.51 -7.71 -22.48
N PHE A 7 5.19 -7.91 -22.39
CA PHE A 7 4.23 -6.89 -21.98
C PHE A 7 3.71 -7.17 -20.56
N GLY A 8 3.90 -6.20 -19.66
CA GLY A 8 3.47 -6.25 -18.27
C GLY A 8 2.47 -5.15 -17.91
N VAL A 9 1.70 -5.36 -16.84
CA VAL A 9 0.71 -4.38 -16.38
C VAL A 9 0.90 -4.08 -14.90
N LEU A 10 0.93 -2.79 -14.55
CA LEU A 10 0.83 -2.33 -13.17
C LEU A 10 -0.44 -1.50 -13.00
N ALA A 11 -1.30 -1.94 -12.09
CA ALA A 11 -2.59 -1.31 -11.87
C ALA A 11 -2.70 -0.69 -10.47
N SER A 12 -3.25 0.52 -10.41
CA SER A 12 -3.56 1.16 -9.14
C SER A 12 -4.60 0.34 -8.38
N PRO A 13 -4.38 0.03 -7.09
CA PRO A 13 -5.34 -0.67 -6.25
C PRO A 13 -6.57 0.21 -5.88
N HIS A 14 -6.61 1.44 -6.40
CA HIS A 14 -7.76 2.35 -6.36
C HIS A 14 -8.64 2.26 -7.61
N SER A 15 -8.27 1.44 -8.60
CA SER A 15 -9.08 1.18 -9.80
C SER A 15 -10.23 0.23 -9.48
N THR A 16 -11.29 0.28 -10.29
CA THR A 16 -12.49 -0.55 -10.12
C THR A 16 -12.20 -2.04 -10.40
N LEU A 17 -13.05 -2.94 -9.90
CA LEU A 17 -12.92 -4.38 -10.13
C LEU A 17 -12.86 -4.70 -11.62
N GLU A 18 -13.69 -4.02 -12.42
CA GLU A 18 -13.79 -4.18 -13.86
C GLU A 18 -12.48 -3.79 -14.55
N GLU A 19 -11.90 -2.66 -14.15
CA GLU A 19 -10.62 -2.18 -14.68
C GLU A 19 -9.47 -3.11 -14.30
N LEU A 20 -9.42 -3.57 -13.04
CA LEU A 20 -8.39 -4.51 -12.57
C LEU A 20 -8.50 -5.86 -13.29
N TYR A 21 -9.71 -6.36 -13.51
CA TYR A 21 -9.96 -7.62 -14.22
C TYR A 21 -9.49 -7.55 -15.67
N LEU A 22 -9.85 -6.49 -16.40
CA LEU A 22 -9.39 -6.32 -17.79
C LEU A 22 -7.89 -6.06 -17.87
N ALA A 23 -7.33 -5.27 -16.97
CA ALA A 23 -5.90 -5.01 -16.89
C ALA A 23 -5.09 -6.30 -16.69
N GLY A 24 -5.53 -7.19 -15.79
CA GLY A 24 -4.88 -8.48 -15.54
C GLY A 24 -4.87 -9.44 -16.72
N LYS A 25 -5.72 -9.22 -17.73
CA LYS A 25 -5.82 -10.04 -18.94
C LYS A 25 -5.02 -9.51 -20.13
N LEU A 26 -4.50 -8.29 -20.06
CA LEU A 26 -3.84 -7.64 -21.20
C LEU A 26 -2.39 -8.10 -21.39
N GLY A 27 -1.65 -8.32 -20.31
CA GLY A 27 -0.22 -8.66 -20.33
C GLY A 27 0.09 -10.11 -19.99
N SER A 28 1.36 -10.49 -20.15
CA SER A 28 1.86 -11.80 -19.68
C SER A 28 2.12 -11.84 -18.19
N ALA A 29 2.24 -10.67 -17.54
CA ALA A 29 2.30 -10.51 -16.10
C ALA A 29 1.58 -9.23 -15.67
N ALA A 30 0.90 -9.26 -14.53
CA ALA A 30 0.20 -8.10 -13.98
C ALA A 30 0.18 -8.12 -12.45
N ASP A 31 0.38 -6.96 -11.82
CA ASP A 31 0.26 -6.79 -10.38
C ASP A 31 -0.41 -5.45 -10.03
N PHE A 32 -1.01 -5.39 -8.85
CA PHE A 32 -1.66 -4.20 -8.29
C PHE A 32 -1.10 -3.79 -6.92
N ARG A 33 -0.20 -4.62 -6.36
CA ARG A 33 0.40 -4.44 -5.03
C ARG A 33 1.64 -3.56 -5.12
N LEU A 34 1.43 -2.30 -5.52
CA LEU A 34 2.49 -1.38 -5.94
C LEU A 34 3.54 -1.12 -4.85
N ARG A 35 3.15 -1.19 -3.58
CA ARG A 35 4.01 -0.90 -2.42
C ARG A 35 4.53 -2.15 -1.68
N HIS A 36 4.25 -3.36 -2.17
CA HIS A 36 4.76 -4.58 -1.55
C HIS A 36 6.25 -4.76 -1.84
N SER A 37 7.01 -5.17 -0.82
CA SER A 37 8.42 -5.57 -0.96
C SER A 37 8.63 -7.08 -0.80
N ASP A 38 7.67 -7.80 -0.20
CA ASP A 38 7.75 -9.24 0.02
C ASP A 38 6.61 -9.97 -0.71
N PHE A 39 7.00 -10.83 -1.65
CA PHE A 39 6.10 -11.68 -2.45
C PHE A 39 6.22 -13.15 -2.09
N SER A 40 6.99 -13.51 -1.05
CA SER A 40 7.26 -14.90 -0.65
C SER A 40 6.04 -15.64 -0.10
N GLY A 41 4.96 -14.91 0.19
CA GLY A 41 3.65 -15.45 0.57
C GLY A 41 2.74 -15.79 -0.61
N ASP A 42 3.11 -15.46 -1.84
CA ASP A 42 2.32 -15.80 -3.03
C ASP A 42 2.27 -17.32 -3.23
N GLY A 43 1.08 -17.84 -3.54
CA GLY A 43 0.84 -19.29 -3.62
C GLY A 43 0.82 -20.04 -2.28
N LYS A 44 1.09 -19.35 -1.16
CA LYS A 44 1.11 -19.93 0.20
C LYS A 44 -0.11 -19.59 1.05
N ARG A 45 -0.92 -18.63 0.59
CA ARG A 45 -2.17 -18.23 1.25
C ARG A 45 -3.31 -19.12 0.75
N ALA A 46 -4.19 -19.53 1.65
CA ALA A 46 -5.34 -20.39 1.31
C ALA A 46 -6.46 -19.62 0.59
N GLY A 47 -6.46 -18.29 0.64
CA GLY A 47 -7.46 -17.46 0.00
C GLY A 47 -7.08 -15.98 -0.02
N ILE A 48 -8.07 -15.15 -0.32
CA ILE A 48 -7.91 -13.71 -0.50
C ILE A 48 -7.77 -13.03 0.88
N PRO A 49 -6.68 -12.27 1.11
CA PRO A 49 -6.48 -11.53 2.34
C PRO A 49 -7.60 -10.51 2.55
N TRP A 50 -8.16 -10.48 3.75
CA TRP A 50 -9.29 -9.62 4.11
C TRP A 50 -9.27 -9.28 5.61
N LEU A 51 -10.24 -8.50 6.09
CA LEU A 51 -10.34 -8.09 7.49
C LEU A 51 -10.46 -9.26 8.48
N GLY A 52 -10.79 -10.47 8.00
CA GLY A 52 -10.99 -11.66 8.84
C GLY A 52 -12.33 -11.67 9.58
N MET A 53 -13.12 -10.60 9.44
CA MET A 53 -14.44 -10.43 10.04
C MET A 53 -15.21 -9.29 9.35
N PRO A 54 -16.55 -9.23 9.49
CA PRO A 54 -17.33 -8.04 9.21
C PRO A 54 -16.89 -6.83 10.05
N LEU A 55 -16.98 -5.62 9.48
CA LEU A 55 -16.65 -4.36 10.15
C LEU A 55 -17.47 -4.12 11.43
N THR A 56 -18.67 -4.71 11.51
CA THR A 56 -19.55 -4.65 12.68
C THR A 56 -18.99 -5.46 13.85
N GLU A 57 -18.25 -6.54 13.59
CA GLU A 57 -17.67 -7.39 14.64
C GLU A 57 -16.48 -6.74 15.34
N LEU A 58 -15.86 -5.70 14.79
CA LEU A 58 -14.78 -4.95 15.45
C LEU A 58 -15.20 -4.43 16.84
N ALA A 59 -16.47 -4.10 17.02
CA ALA A 59 -17.01 -3.62 18.30
C ALA A 59 -17.19 -4.73 19.35
N SER A 60 -17.12 -6.00 18.93
CA SER A 60 -17.28 -7.18 19.80
C SER A 60 -15.95 -7.73 20.32
N LEU A 61 -14.83 -7.25 19.81
CA LEU A 61 -13.49 -7.68 20.23
C LEU A 61 -13.22 -7.20 21.65
N ASP A 62 -12.66 -8.05 22.50
CA ASP A 62 -12.23 -7.66 23.84
C ASP A 62 -10.73 -7.30 23.87
N ARG A 63 -9.93 -7.87 22.97
CA ARG A 63 -8.52 -7.49 22.77
C ARG A 63 -8.15 -7.41 21.29
N VAL A 64 -7.45 -6.36 20.89
CA VAL A 64 -7.03 -6.17 19.49
C VAL A 64 -5.58 -5.73 19.46
N LEU A 65 -4.73 -6.46 18.75
CA LEU A 65 -3.39 -5.99 18.39
C LEU A 65 -3.42 -5.41 16.98
N VAL A 66 -3.03 -4.15 16.83
CA VAL A 66 -2.79 -3.54 15.52
C VAL A 66 -1.28 -3.56 15.26
N VAL A 67 -0.86 -4.22 14.19
CA VAL A 67 0.55 -4.38 13.80
C VAL A 67 0.85 -3.54 12.56
N GLY A 68 1.84 -2.65 12.65
CA GLY A 68 2.35 -1.88 11.53
C GLY A 68 1.28 -1.07 10.80
N SER A 69 0.75 -0.03 11.44
CA SER A 69 -0.30 0.81 10.85
C SER A 69 -0.15 2.27 11.27
N PHE A 70 -0.23 3.18 10.29
CA PHE A 70 -0.50 4.59 10.55
C PHE A 70 -2.02 4.78 10.65
N LEU A 71 -2.65 4.06 11.59
CA LEU A 71 -4.07 3.71 11.60
C LEU A 71 -5.04 4.86 11.30
N ARG A 72 -4.79 6.04 11.86
CA ARG A 72 -5.66 7.21 11.66
C ARG A 72 -5.50 7.87 10.29
N LYS A 73 -4.40 7.61 9.59
CA LYS A 73 -4.12 8.10 8.24
C LYS A 73 -4.53 7.06 7.20
N ASP A 74 -4.19 5.80 7.45
CA ASP A 74 -4.50 4.70 6.54
C ASP A 74 -5.99 4.33 6.58
N HIS A 75 -6.58 4.22 7.78
CA HIS A 75 -7.95 3.72 7.97
C HIS A 75 -8.77 4.55 8.97
N PRO A 76 -9.10 5.82 8.68
CA PRO A 76 -9.79 6.70 9.64
C PRO A 76 -11.11 6.13 10.20
N LEU A 77 -11.89 5.42 9.37
CA LEU A 77 -13.16 4.82 9.79
C LEU A 77 -12.96 3.59 10.70
N ILE A 78 -11.94 2.77 10.45
CA ILE A 78 -11.59 1.65 11.34
C ILE A 78 -11.02 2.19 12.65
N ALA A 79 -10.17 3.23 12.59
CA ALA A 79 -9.67 3.93 13.77
C ALA A 79 -10.82 4.46 14.63
N GLN A 80 -11.86 5.03 14.02
CA GLN A 80 -13.05 5.49 14.72
C GLN A 80 -13.79 4.33 15.41
N ARG A 81 -13.96 3.18 14.73
CA ARG A 81 -14.63 2.00 15.30
C ARG A 81 -13.86 1.43 16.48
N LEU A 82 -12.54 1.28 16.35
CA LEU A 82 -11.66 0.83 17.43
C LEU A 82 -11.68 1.80 18.60
N ARG A 83 -11.73 3.11 18.35
CA ARG A 83 -11.91 4.12 19.42
C ARG A 83 -13.22 3.92 20.18
N GLN A 84 -14.33 3.62 19.48
CA GLN A 84 -15.61 3.34 20.13
C GLN A 84 -15.61 2.03 20.91
N ALA A 85 -14.92 1.00 20.40
CA ALA A 85 -14.74 -0.27 21.09
C ALA A 85 -13.89 -0.08 22.37
N ALA A 86 -12.80 0.66 22.28
CA ALA A 86 -11.93 0.99 23.42
C ALA A 86 -12.70 1.73 24.54
N LYS A 87 -13.60 2.66 24.19
CA LYS A 87 -14.49 3.32 25.16
C LYS A 87 -15.44 2.35 25.89
N ARG A 88 -15.71 1.17 25.32
CA ARG A 88 -16.56 0.12 25.91
C ARG A 88 -15.75 -1.00 26.56
N GLY A 89 -14.44 -0.83 26.71
CA GLY A 89 -13.57 -1.75 27.44
C GLY A 89 -12.70 -2.66 26.58
N THR A 90 -12.77 -2.60 25.25
CA THR A 90 -11.83 -3.31 24.38
C THR A 90 -10.40 -2.84 24.66
N GLN A 91 -9.48 -3.79 24.86
CA GLN A 91 -8.07 -3.50 25.06
C GLN A 91 -7.36 -3.41 23.71
N ILE A 92 -6.93 -2.20 23.34
CA ILE A 92 -6.18 -1.96 22.11
C ILE A 92 -4.68 -2.04 22.41
N HIS A 93 -3.97 -2.88 21.67
CA HIS A 93 -2.54 -3.07 21.73
C HIS A 93 -1.91 -2.63 20.41
N VAL A 94 -0.71 -2.06 20.48
CA VAL A 94 0.00 -1.53 19.30
C VAL A 94 1.37 -2.15 19.19
N LEU A 95 1.67 -2.69 18.01
CA LEU A 95 3.04 -3.02 17.61
C LEU A 95 3.37 -2.23 16.35
N HIS A 96 4.30 -1.27 16.45
CA HIS A 96 4.65 -0.42 15.32
C HIS A 96 6.09 0.11 15.46
N SER A 97 6.50 0.96 14.52
CA SER A 97 7.79 1.66 14.53
C SER A 97 7.68 3.14 14.85
N VAL A 98 6.47 3.63 15.14
CA VAL A 98 6.18 5.02 15.54
C VAL A 98 5.11 5.03 16.63
N ASP A 99 5.29 5.83 17.68
CA ASP A 99 4.27 6.07 18.73
C ASP A 99 3.36 7.28 18.39
N ASP A 100 2.64 7.18 17.27
CA ASP A 100 1.66 8.20 16.89
C ASP A 100 0.47 8.23 17.86
N ASP A 101 -0.05 9.43 18.16
CA ASP A 101 -1.25 9.55 18.99
C ASP A 101 -2.54 9.19 18.21
N TRP A 102 -3.08 8.03 18.54
CA TRP A 102 -4.30 7.50 17.95
C TRP A 102 -5.60 8.08 18.54
N LEU A 103 -5.52 9.03 19.49
CA LEU A 103 -6.65 9.66 20.16
C LEU A 103 -7.65 8.65 20.75
N MET A 104 -7.14 7.50 21.19
CA MET A 104 -7.92 6.46 21.84
C MET A 104 -7.13 5.83 22.99
N PRO A 105 -7.81 5.25 24.00
CA PRO A 105 -7.12 4.49 25.02
C PRO A 105 -6.34 3.32 24.42
N ILE A 106 -5.03 3.28 24.65
CA ILE A 106 -4.14 2.18 24.27
C ILE A 106 -3.70 1.46 25.53
N LYS A 107 -3.97 0.15 25.61
CA LYS A 107 -3.68 -0.69 26.78
C LYS A 107 -2.19 -0.99 26.91
N SER A 108 -1.54 -1.33 25.80
CA SER A 108 -0.08 -1.45 25.75
C SER A 108 0.43 -1.15 24.34
N ARG A 109 1.69 -0.77 24.24
CA ARG A 109 2.38 -0.53 22.97
C ARG A 109 3.79 -1.08 23.02
N LYS A 110 4.29 -1.50 21.87
CA LYS A 110 5.69 -1.86 21.67
C LYS A 110 6.16 -1.19 20.38
N ILE A 111 7.15 -0.31 20.52
CA ILE A 111 7.69 0.51 19.43
C ILE A 111 9.10 0.01 19.14
N VAL A 112 9.30 -0.51 17.93
CA VAL A 112 10.56 -1.18 17.53
C VAL A 112 11.04 -0.69 16.16
N PRO A 113 12.35 -0.75 15.88
CA PRO A 113 12.85 -0.56 14.51
C PRO A 113 12.13 -1.51 13.53
N PRO A 114 11.99 -1.14 12.25
CA PRO A 114 11.35 -1.99 11.24
C PRO A 114 11.89 -3.43 11.24
N SER A 115 13.21 -3.60 11.33
CA SER A 115 13.87 -4.93 11.35
C SER A 115 13.43 -5.84 12.50
N GLU A 116 12.92 -5.28 13.60
CA GLU A 116 12.49 -6.04 14.78
C GLU A 116 10.96 -6.27 14.83
N LEU A 117 10.22 -5.75 13.85
CA LEU A 117 8.76 -5.85 13.82
C LEU A 117 8.28 -7.30 13.86
N LEU A 118 8.93 -8.19 13.08
CA LEU A 118 8.65 -9.63 13.05
C LEU A 118 8.84 -10.28 14.43
N ASN A 119 10.02 -10.11 15.03
CA ASN A 119 10.37 -10.71 16.31
C ASN A 119 9.44 -10.24 17.45
N ALA A 120 8.98 -9.00 17.36
CA ALA A 120 8.13 -8.39 18.36
C ALA A 120 6.68 -8.92 18.35
N VAL A 121 6.20 -9.54 17.27
CA VAL A 121 4.82 -10.07 17.18
C VAL A 121 4.54 -11.07 18.31
N ALA A 122 5.45 -12.03 18.53
CA ALA A 122 5.27 -13.09 19.52
C ALA A 122 5.11 -12.58 20.96
N SER A 123 5.64 -11.39 21.28
CA SER A 123 5.54 -10.80 22.63
C SER A 123 4.12 -10.43 23.06
N PHE A 124 3.14 -10.47 22.15
CA PHE A 124 1.73 -10.25 22.45
C PHE A 124 0.91 -11.54 22.62
N SER A 125 1.53 -12.73 22.50
CA SER A 125 0.83 -14.03 22.57
C SER A 125 -0.01 -14.17 23.84
N GLU A 126 0.60 -14.03 25.02
CA GLU A 126 -0.09 -14.22 26.30
C GLU A 126 -1.23 -13.21 26.50
N VAL A 127 -0.97 -11.95 26.15
CA VAL A 127 -1.97 -10.89 26.27
C VAL A 127 -3.15 -11.14 25.31
N LEU A 128 -2.94 -11.64 24.11
CA LEU A 128 -4.04 -11.92 23.19
C LEU A 128 -4.80 -13.20 23.57
N LYS A 129 -4.10 -14.26 23.99
CA LYS A 129 -4.73 -15.53 24.41
C LYS A 129 -5.55 -15.41 25.70
N GLY A 130 -5.24 -14.43 26.54
CA GLY A 130 -6.06 -14.14 27.72
C GLY A 130 -7.41 -13.47 27.42
N GLY A 131 -7.69 -13.10 26.16
CA GLY A 131 -8.99 -12.54 25.73
C GLY A 131 -9.93 -13.61 25.20
N LYS A 132 -11.25 -13.36 25.27
CA LYS A 132 -12.29 -14.28 24.78
C LYS A 132 -12.52 -14.16 23.27
N ASN A 133 -12.34 -12.97 22.72
CA ASN A 133 -12.56 -12.60 21.33
C ASN A 133 -11.45 -11.65 20.87
N SER A 134 -10.26 -12.22 20.69
CA SER A 134 -9.06 -11.48 20.34
C SER A 134 -8.79 -11.50 18.84
N ALA A 135 -8.23 -10.39 18.33
CA ALA A 135 -7.79 -10.33 16.94
C ALA A 135 -6.44 -9.61 16.78
N ILE A 136 -5.72 -9.96 15.71
CA ILE A 136 -4.55 -9.25 15.21
C ILE A 136 -4.93 -8.62 13.86
N LEU A 137 -4.76 -7.30 13.73
CA LEU A 137 -5.02 -6.55 12.51
C LEU A 137 -3.69 -6.05 11.92
N LEU A 138 -3.34 -6.55 10.75
CA LEU A 138 -2.14 -6.17 10.00
C LEU A 138 -2.45 -4.92 9.15
N GLY A 139 -1.76 -3.82 9.44
CA GLY A 139 -1.88 -2.56 8.71
C GLY A 139 -0.99 -2.48 7.47
N ASN A 140 -0.99 -1.32 6.82
CA ASN A 140 -0.27 -1.11 5.56
C ASN A 140 1.24 -1.28 5.74
N PHE A 141 1.81 -0.70 6.79
CA PHE A 141 3.24 -0.81 7.08
C PHE A 141 3.66 -2.28 7.33
N ALA A 142 2.82 -3.10 7.97
CA ALA A 142 3.10 -4.53 8.11
C ALA A 142 2.97 -5.30 6.78
N GLN A 143 1.98 -4.96 5.95
CA GLN A 143 1.76 -5.59 4.64
C GLN A 143 2.84 -5.24 3.60
N GLN A 144 3.43 -4.04 3.71
CA GLN A 144 4.47 -3.54 2.81
C GLN A 144 5.88 -3.91 3.29
N HIS A 145 5.99 -4.48 4.49
CA HIS A 145 7.26 -4.85 5.09
C HIS A 145 8.03 -5.87 4.23
N PRO A 146 9.38 -5.80 4.15
CA PRO A 146 10.20 -6.81 3.47
C PRO A 146 10.12 -8.24 4.04
N GLN A 147 9.42 -8.42 5.16
CA GLN A 147 9.14 -9.71 5.81
C GLN A 147 7.62 -9.89 6.04
N ALA A 148 6.76 -9.28 5.22
CA ALA A 148 5.31 -9.27 5.40
C ALA A 148 4.71 -10.68 5.50
N ALA A 149 5.19 -11.65 4.71
CA ALA A 149 4.71 -13.03 4.78
C ALA A 149 5.09 -13.68 6.12
N ALA A 150 6.30 -13.43 6.63
CA ALA A 150 6.74 -13.94 7.92
C ALA A 150 5.98 -13.28 9.08
N ILE A 151 5.69 -11.97 9.00
CA ILE A 151 4.86 -11.26 9.98
C ILE A 151 3.45 -11.86 10.01
N HIS A 152 2.88 -12.14 8.84
CA HIS A 152 1.58 -12.81 8.73
C HIS A 152 1.62 -14.20 9.37
N ALA A 153 2.62 -15.03 9.05
CA ALA A 153 2.78 -16.35 9.65
C ALA A 153 2.97 -16.28 11.17
N ALA A 154 3.74 -15.32 11.68
CA ALA A 154 3.93 -15.11 13.11
C ALA A 154 2.64 -14.67 13.82
N ALA A 155 1.84 -13.81 13.19
CA ALA A 155 0.53 -13.43 13.70
C ALA A 155 -0.43 -14.63 13.75
N GLN A 156 -0.44 -15.46 12.70
CA GLN A 156 -1.25 -16.68 12.66
C GLN A 156 -0.83 -17.68 13.75
N ALA A 157 0.47 -17.83 14.00
CA ALA A 157 1.00 -18.76 15.02
C ALA A 157 0.57 -18.43 16.45
N ILE A 158 0.10 -17.21 16.73
CA ILE A 158 -0.49 -16.86 18.04
C ILE A 158 -1.81 -17.61 18.27
N GLY A 159 -2.53 -17.99 17.22
CA GLY A 159 -3.77 -18.77 17.33
C GLY A 159 -5.00 -17.95 17.69
N VAL A 160 -5.00 -16.66 17.37
CA VAL A 160 -6.19 -15.78 17.43
C VAL A 160 -6.59 -15.34 16.01
N LYS A 161 -7.75 -14.70 15.86
CA LYS A 161 -8.23 -14.23 14.55
C LYS A 161 -7.23 -13.25 13.94
N VAL A 162 -6.80 -13.47 12.70
CA VAL A 162 -5.92 -12.55 11.95
C VAL A 162 -6.73 -11.85 10.87
N GLY A 163 -6.52 -10.54 10.71
CA GLY A 163 -7.17 -9.69 9.74
C GLY A 163 -6.19 -8.74 9.06
N PHE A 164 -6.48 -8.35 7.82
CA PHE A 164 -5.78 -7.30 7.09
C PHE A 164 -6.65 -6.05 7.05
N LEU A 165 -6.09 -4.89 7.39
CA LEU A 165 -6.83 -3.63 7.27
C LEU A 165 -7.07 -3.23 5.81
N GLY A 166 -6.24 -3.74 4.89
CA GLY A 166 -6.31 -3.53 3.44
C GLY A 166 -5.57 -2.25 3.01
N GLU A 167 -4.76 -2.31 1.95
CA GLU A 167 -3.87 -1.19 1.61
C GLU A 167 -4.55 0.00 0.95
N ALA A 168 -5.59 -0.26 0.16
CA ALA A 168 -6.27 0.73 -0.65
C ALA A 168 -7.76 0.39 -0.79
N ALA A 169 -8.48 1.25 -1.52
CA ALA A 169 -9.94 1.19 -1.65
C ALA A 169 -10.45 -0.16 -2.21
N ASN A 170 -9.67 -0.82 -3.08
CA ASN A 170 -10.11 -2.03 -3.78
C ASN A 170 -9.12 -3.19 -3.67
N SER A 171 -8.33 -3.27 -2.59
CA SER A 171 -7.30 -4.32 -2.48
C SER A 171 -7.87 -5.74 -2.54
N VAL A 172 -9.02 -6.00 -1.90
CA VAL A 172 -9.73 -7.29 -1.99
C VAL A 172 -10.24 -7.51 -3.43
N GLY A 173 -10.73 -6.45 -4.07
CA GLY A 173 -11.17 -6.49 -5.47
C GLY A 173 -10.06 -6.83 -6.45
N GLY A 174 -8.82 -6.37 -6.21
CA GLY A 174 -7.66 -6.74 -7.04
C GLY A 174 -7.40 -8.25 -7.05
N TYR A 175 -7.44 -8.89 -5.89
CA TYR A 175 -7.34 -10.36 -5.80
C TYR A 175 -8.54 -11.06 -6.45
N LEU A 176 -9.77 -10.55 -6.27
CA LEU A 176 -10.96 -11.12 -6.90
C LEU A 176 -10.93 -11.02 -8.44
N ALA A 177 -10.33 -9.93 -8.96
CA ALA A 177 -10.04 -9.73 -10.37
C ALA A 177 -8.98 -10.69 -10.93
N GLY A 178 -8.32 -11.48 -10.08
CA GLY A 178 -7.31 -12.45 -10.47
C GLY A 178 -5.88 -11.90 -10.49
N LEU A 179 -5.61 -10.76 -9.82
CA LEU A 179 -4.27 -10.21 -9.68
C LEU A 179 -3.61 -10.68 -8.36
N PRO A 180 -2.28 -10.91 -8.34
CA PRO A 180 -1.35 -10.88 -9.48
C PRO A 180 -1.66 -11.98 -10.50
N ALA A 181 -1.40 -11.71 -11.78
CA ALA A 181 -1.60 -12.66 -12.88
C ALA A 181 -0.27 -12.88 -13.62
N GLY A 182 0.10 -14.11 -13.96
CA GLY A 182 1.33 -14.41 -14.70
C GLY A 182 2.64 -14.09 -13.95
N GLY A 183 2.57 -13.82 -12.64
CA GLY A 183 3.67 -13.42 -11.78
C GLY A 183 3.38 -12.10 -11.06
N GLY A 184 4.03 -11.86 -9.92
CA GLY A 184 3.90 -10.59 -9.18
C GLY A 184 4.78 -9.47 -9.75
N MET A 185 4.88 -8.36 -9.01
CA MET A 185 5.71 -7.19 -9.35
C MET A 185 7.12 -7.54 -9.84
N PRO A 186 7.87 -8.50 -9.24
CA PRO A 186 9.20 -8.85 -9.75
C PRO A 186 9.21 -9.41 -11.17
N GLU A 187 8.13 -10.05 -11.61
CA GLU A 187 7.98 -10.54 -12.98
C GLU A 187 7.53 -9.42 -13.94
N VAL A 188 6.68 -8.52 -13.47
CA VAL A 188 6.26 -7.34 -14.23
C VAL A 188 7.45 -6.42 -14.53
N LEU A 189 8.37 -6.22 -13.58
CA LEU A 189 9.55 -5.36 -13.76
C LEU A 189 10.59 -5.92 -14.75
N LYS A 190 10.48 -7.18 -15.18
CA LYS A 190 11.34 -7.76 -16.24
C LYS A 190 10.83 -7.44 -17.65
N LYS A 191 9.59 -6.95 -17.77
CA LYS A 191 8.93 -6.72 -19.06
C LYS A 191 9.50 -5.48 -19.75
N GLN A 192 9.61 -5.54 -21.07
CA GLN A 192 10.15 -4.44 -21.89
C GLN A 192 9.08 -3.40 -22.23
N SER A 193 7.81 -3.78 -22.19
CA SER A 193 6.68 -2.86 -22.36
C SER A 193 5.76 -2.91 -21.15
N LEU A 194 5.36 -1.76 -20.64
CA LEU A 194 4.47 -1.65 -19.49
C LEU A 194 3.21 -0.87 -19.82
N LEU A 195 2.08 -1.33 -19.29
CA LEU A 195 0.87 -0.51 -19.14
C LEU A 195 0.73 -0.14 -17.67
N LEU A 196 0.66 1.17 -17.40
CA LEU A 196 0.40 1.73 -16.08
C LEU A 196 -1.05 2.19 -16.04
N LEU A 197 -1.83 1.64 -15.12
CA LEU A 197 -3.24 1.99 -14.95
C LEU A 197 -3.42 2.84 -13.69
N ASN A 198 -3.73 4.12 -13.91
CA ASN A 198 -4.11 5.12 -12.91
C ASN A 198 -3.12 5.28 -11.74
N MET A 199 -1.81 5.25 -12.02
CA MET A 199 -0.75 5.34 -11.02
C MET A 199 0.43 6.16 -11.54
N ASP A 200 1.17 6.78 -10.61
CA ASP A 200 2.48 7.38 -10.88
C ASP A 200 3.55 6.51 -10.19
N PRO A 201 4.42 5.82 -10.94
CA PRO A 201 5.40 4.89 -10.37
C PRO A 201 6.42 5.55 -9.46
N ARG A 202 6.65 6.86 -9.59
CA ARG A 202 7.57 7.61 -8.72
C ARG A 202 6.99 7.81 -7.32
N LEU A 203 5.67 7.74 -7.18
CA LEU A 203 4.93 8.09 -5.97
C LEU A 203 4.15 6.90 -5.39
N ASP A 204 3.77 5.96 -6.25
CA ASP A 204 2.84 4.89 -5.89
C ASP A 204 3.52 3.53 -5.77
N CYS A 205 4.76 3.37 -6.27
CA CYS A 205 5.54 2.12 -6.15
C CYS A 205 6.63 2.17 -5.09
N ALA A 206 6.89 1.03 -4.45
CA ALA A 206 8.07 0.83 -3.59
C ALA A 206 9.33 0.43 -4.37
N HIS A 207 9.18 0.00 -5.63
CA HIS A 207 10.27 -0.39 -6.52
C HIS A 207 10.37 0.60 -7.69
N PRO A 208 11.57 1.04 -8.08
CA PRO A 208 11.72 1.84 -9.29
C PRO A 208 11.32 1.04 -10.52
N LEU A 209 10.69 1.69 -11.50
CA LEU A 209 10.53 1.10 -12.84
C LEU A 209 11.87 1.15 -13.56
N THR A 210 12.61 0.05 -13.53
CA THR A 210 13.86 -0.10 -14.27
C THR A 210 13.64 -0.95 -15.50
N GLY A 211 14.07 -0.49 -16.67
CA GLY A 211 14.27 -1.36 -17.83
C GLY A 211 13.07 -1.60 -18.76
N ALA A 212 11.97 -0.86 -18.60
CA ALA A 212 10.93 -0.82 -19.63
C ALA A 212 11.36 0.10 -20.78
N GLY A 213 11.43 -0.42 -22.00
CA GLY A 213 11.74 0.32 -23.21
C GLY A 213 10.55 1.07 -23.82
N PHE A 214 9.32 0.74 -23.41
CA PHE A 214 8.11 1.44 -23.82
C PHE A 214 7.02 1.39 -22.73
N THR A 215 6.38 2.50 -22.41
CA THR A 215 5.38 2.60 -21.34
C THR A 215 4.14 3.34 -21.81
N VAL A 216 2.98 2.69 -21.68
CA VAL A 216 1.67 3.31 -21.89
C VAL A 216 1.06 3.65 -20.53
N ASN A 217 0.69 4.90 -20.32
CA ASN A 217 0.09 5.38 -19.09
C ASN A 217 -1.38 5.74 -19.29
N LEU A 218 -2.28 4.98 -18.67
CA LEU A 218 -3.69 5.32 -18.57
C LEU A 218 -3.88 6.17 -17.32
N SER A 219 -4.03 7.49 -17.48
CA SER A 219 -4.06 8.43 -16.36
C SER A 219 -5.30 9.32 -16.38
N VAL A 220 -5.81 9.63 -15.19
CA VAL A 220 -6.88 10.60 -14.96
C VAL A 220 -6.38 12.04 -15.10
N PHE A 221 -5.09 12.28 -14.88
CA PHE A 221 -4.47 13.59 -14.91
C PHE A 221 -3.33 13.66 -15.93
N GLN A 222 -2.95 14.89 -16.31
CA GLN A 222 -1.71 15.11 -17.05
C GLN A 222 -0.53 14.46 -16.31
N SER A 223 0.28 13.74 -17.07
CA SER A 223 1.45 13.03 -16.59
C SER A 223 2.54 13.07 -17.64
N ASP A 224 3.77 13.22 -17.16
CA ASP A 224 5.03 13.06 -17.90
C ASP A 224 5.57 11.62 -17.82
N VAL A 225 4.81 10.70 -17.21
CA VAL A 225 5.19 9.29 -17.09
C VAL A 225 4.73 8.54 -18.33
N GLY A 226 5.69 7.90 -18.99
CA GLY A 226 5.50 7.01 -20.12
C GLY A 226 5.60 7.68 -21.49
N ASP A 227 5.65 6.86 -22.53
CA ASP A 227 5.78 7.27 -23.93
C ASP A 227 4.43 7.64 -24.55
N VAL A 228 3.35 7.00 -24.08
CA VAL A 228 1.98 7.26 -24.54
C VAL A 228 1.08 7.51 -23.34
N LEU A 229 0.35 8.62 -23.38
CA LEU A 229 -0.66 8.97 -22.39
C LEU A 229 -2.06 8.71 -22.96
N LEU A 230 -2.85 7.86 -22.31
CA LEU A 230 -4.26 7.62 -22.65
C LEU A 230 -5.15 8.20 -21.55
N PRO A 231 -5.96 9.25 -21.83
CA PRO A 231 -6.78 9.89 -20.82
C PRO A 231 -7.96 9.00 -20.41
N ILE A 232 -8.07 8.71 -19.11
CA ILE A 232 -9.16 7.94 -18.52
C ILE A 232 -10.01 8.77 -17.55
N ALA A 233 -11.25 8.36 -17.36
CA ALA A 233 -12.18 9.02 -16.45
C ALA A 233 -11.93 8.59 -14.97
N PRO A 234 -12.07 9.50 -13.99
CA PRO A 234 -12.06 9.13 -12.57
C PRO A 234 -13.30 8.31 -12.19
N PHE A 235 -13.26 7.66 -11.02
CA PHE A 235 -14.37 6.83 -10.53
C PHE A 235 -15.72 7.56 -10.43
N THR A 236 -15.74 8.89 -10.29
CA THR A 236 -16.98 9.69 -10.27
C THR A 236 -17.68 9.79 -11.62
N GLU A 237 -16.98 9.46 -12.71
CA GLU A 237 -17.39 9.62 -14.12
C GLU A 237 -17.57 8.28 -14.85
N THR A 238 -17.34 7.16 -14.17
CA THR A 238 -17.53 5.80 -14.69
C THR A 238 -18.37 4.96 -13.72
N PRO A 239 -19.23 4.05 -14.20
CA PRO A 239 -19.71 2.97 -13.35
C PRO A 239 -18.56 2.04 -12.97
N GLY A 240 -18.72 1.32 -11.86
CA GLY A 240 -17.78 0.29 -11.46
C GLY A 240 -18.11 -0.32 -10.11
N THR A 241 -17.23 -1.19 -9.65
CA THR A 241 -17.39 -1.94 -8.42
C THR A 241 -16.13 -1.85 -7.55
N PHE A 242 -16.32 -1.57 -6.26
CA PHE A 242 -15.29 -1.73 -5.24
C PHE A 242 -15.64 -2.88 -4.30
N VAL A 243 -14.62 -3.60 -3.84
CA VAL A 243 -14.73 -4.60 -2.79
C VAL A 243 -13.91 -4.14 -1.61
N ASN A 244 -14.60 -3.81 -0.52
CA ASN A 244 -13.95 -3.26 0.68
C ASN A 244 -13.18 -4.34 1.46
N THR A 245 -12.51 -3.93 2.53
CA THR A 245 -11.64 -4.82 3.32
C THR A 245 -12.39 -5.98 4.03
N GLU A 246 -13.69 -5.86 4.32
CA GLU A 246 -14.50 -6.99 4.85
C GLU A 246 -14.99 -7.94 3.74
N GLY A 247 -14.65 -7.67 2.47
CA GLY A 247 -15.07 -8.48 1.33
C GLY A 247 -16.45 -8.12 0.78
N ARG A 248 -17.05 -6.99 1.17
CA ARG A 248 -18.35 -6.56 0.65
C ARG A 248 -18.19 -5.97 -0.74
N VAL A 249 -18.91 -6.52 -1.71
CA VAL A 249 -19.01 -6.02 -3.08
C VAL A 249 -19.97 -4.82 -3.13
N GLN A 250 -19.50 -3.70 -3.68
CA GLN A 250 -20.21 -2.42 -3.71
C GLN A 250 -20.15 -1.83 -5.13
N GLY A 251 -21.24 -1.98 -5.88
CA GLY A 251 -21.40 -1.35 -7.19
C GLY A 251 -21.83 0.11 -7.07
N PHE A 252 -21.42 0.93 -8.03
CA PHE A 252 -21.81 2.34 -8.14
C PHE A 252 -21.97 2.76 -9.60
N HIS A 253 -22.69 3.87 -9.82
CA HIS A 253 -22.92 4.46 -11.13
C HIS A 253 -22.13 5.76 -11.28
N ALA A 254 -21.86 6.16 -12.52
CA ALA A 254 -21.28 7.46 -12.80
C ALA A 254 -22.21 8.58 -12.31
N THR A 255 -21.63 9.60 -11.66
CA THR A 255 -22.37 10.76 -11.14
C THR A 255 -22.46 11.90 -12.16
N VAL A 256 -21.46 12.01 -13.03
CA VAL A 256 -21.37 13.01 -14.11
C VAL A 256 -20.75 12.37 -15.35
N ARG A 257 -20.82 13.07 -16.49
CA ARG A 257 -20.22 12.59 -17.75
C ARG A 257 -18.70 12.76 -17.71
N PRO A 258 -17.94 11.86 -18.38
CA PRO A 258 -16.50 12.03 -18.55
C PRO A 258 -16.12 13.41 -19.07
N LEU A 259 -15.06 14.00 -18.52
CA LEU A 259 -14.56 15.29 -18.96
C LEU A 259 -13.96 15.20 -20.38
N GLY A 260 -14.43 16.06 -21.29
CA GLY A 260 -13.92 16.15 -22.66
C GLY A 260 -13.97 14.81 -23.40
N GLU A 261 -12.82 14.38 -23.91
CA GLU A 261 -12.70 13.11 -24.65
C GLU A 261 -12.22 11.94 -23.79
N SER A 262 -12.08 12.13 -22.47
CA SER A 262 -11.74 11.03 -21.57
C SER A 262 -12.78 9.91 -21.66
N ARG A 263 -12.31 8.68 -21.38
CA ARG A 263 -13.13 7.48 -21.44
C ARG A 263 -12.99 6.68 -20.16
N PRO A 264 -14.05 5.98 -19.68
CA PRO A 264 -13.91 4.96 -18.65
C PRO A 264 -12.76 4.00 -18.95
N ALA A 265 -11.88 3.72 -17.98
CA ALA A 265 -10.68 2.94 -18.27
C ALA A 265 -11.03 1.51 -18.71
N TRP A 266 -12.11 0.91 -18.19
CA TRP A 266 -12.59 -0.39 -18.66
C TRP A 266 -12.93 -0.41 -20.17
N LYS A 267 -13.44 0.71 -20.72
CA LYS A 267 -13.69 0.84 -22.17
C LYS A 267 -12.40 0.98 -22.96
N VAL A 268 -11.38 1.66 -22.42
CA VAL A 268 -10.07 1.75 -23.06
C VAL A 268 -9.42 0.37 -23.07
N LEU A 269 -9.39 -0.30 -21.91
CA LEU A 269 -8.81 -1.64 -21.75
C LEU A 269 -9.48 -2.68 -22.63
N ARG A 270 -10.82 -2.65 -22.77
CA ARG A 270 -11.53 -3.58 -23.67
C ARG A 270 -11.16 -3.40 -25.14
N VAL A 271 -11.04 -2.15 -25.58
CA VAL A 271 -10.67 -1.83 -26.97
C VAL A 271 -9.23 -2.24 -27.21
N LEU A 272 -8.32 -1.94 -26.29
CA LEU A 272 -6.93 -2.39 -26.35
C LEU A 272 -6.84 -3.92 -26.47
N GLY A 273 -7.55 -4.66 -25.59
CA GLY A 273 -7.56 -6.12 -25.64
C GLY A 273 -8.09 -6.67 -26.98
N THR A 274 -9.15 -6.06 -27.50
CA THR A 274 -9.72 -6.41 -28.81
C THR A 274 -8.73 -6.14 -29.96
N MET A 275 -8.07 -4.97 -29.96
CA MET A 275 -7.07 -4.60 -30.97
C MET A 275 -5.83 -5.50 -30.93
N LEU A 276 -5.47 -6.00 -29.74
CA LEU A 276 -4.41 -6.97 -29.55
C LEU A 276 -4.81 -8.41 -29.94
N GLY A 277 -6.07 -8.64 -30.32
CA GLY A 277 -6.60 -9.96 -30.66
C GLY A 277 -6.70 -10.90 -29.45
N LEU A 278 -6.83 -10.35 -28.24
CA LEU A 278 -6.97 -11.13 -27.01
C LEU A 278 -8.43 -11.54 -26.78
N PRO A 279 -8.71 -12.77 -26.33
CA PRO A 279 -10.07 -13.24 -26.09
C PRO A 279 -10.67 -12.66 -24.80
N GLY A 280 -12.01 -12.58 -24.75
CA GLY A 280 -12.75 -12.19 -23.56
C GLY A 280 -12.62 -10.70 -23.25
N PHE A 281 -12.68 -9.88 -24.29
CA PHE A 281 -12.77 -8.41 -24.21
C PHE A 281 -14.03 -7.88 -24.93
N GLU A 282 -14.92 -8.76 -25.40
CA GLU A 282 -16.17 -8.43 -26.10
C GLU A 282 -17.30 -7.96 -25.16
N PHE A 283 -16.98 -7.07 -24.22
CA PHE A 283 -17.95 -6.53 -23.26
C PHE A 283 -18.57 -5.23 -23.75
N GLU A 284 -19.86 -5.04 -23.52
CA GLU A 284 -20.60 -3.83 -23.86
C GLU A 284 -20.88 -2.93 -22.64
N THR A 285 -20.93 -3.53 -21.45
CA THR A 285 -21.28 -2.85 -20.19
C THR A 285 -20.30 -3.20 -19.07
N ALA A 286 -20.21 -2.36 -18.04
CA ALA A 286 -19.36 -2.62 -16.87
C ALA A 286 -19.89 -3.81 -16.06
N GLU A 287 -21.21 -3.98 -16.02
CA GLU A 287 -21.92 -5.07 -15.35
C GLU A 287 -21.51 -6.43 -15.92
N GLN A 288 -21.38 -6.55 -17.25
CA GLN A 288 -20.89 -7.77 -17.88
C GLN A 288 -19.43 -8.07 -17.48
N VAL A 289 -18.58 -7.04 -17.37
CA VAL A 289 -17.19 -7.22 -16.90
C VAL A 289 -17.17 -7.69 -15.45
N ARG A 290 -18.01 -7.09 -14.59
CA ARG A 290 -18.16 -7.49 -13.19
C ARG A 290 -18.60 -8.94 -13.06
N GLU A 291 -19.62 -9.33 -13.83
CA GLU A 291 -20.13 -10.71 -13.84
C GLU A 291 -19.07 -11.70 -14.31
N ALA A 292 -18.30 -11.35 -15.36
CA ALA A 292 -17.18 -12.16 -15.81
C ALA A 292 -16.05 -12.26 -14.78
N SER A 293 -15.78 -11.17 -14.05
CA SER A 293 -14.78 -11.12 -12.98
C SER A 293 -15.19 -11.99 -11.79
N LEU A 294 -16.41 -11.83 -11.29
CA LEU A 294 -16.91 -12.56 -10.13
C LEU A 294 -17.27 -14.01 -10.47
N GLY A 295 -17.72 -14.28 -11.70
CA GLY A 295 -18.07 -15.62 -12.19
C GLY A 295 -19.18 -16.30 -11.38
N GLY A 296 -20.10 -15.53 -10.78
CA GLY A 296 -21.14 -16.03 -9.90
C GLY A 296 -20.64 -16.63 -8.58
N ARG A 297 -19.35 -16.48 -8.26
CA ARG A 297 -18.73 -17.04 -7.05
C ARG A 297 -19.22 -16.31 -5.80
N ASP A 298 -19.45 -17.07 -4.75
CA ASP A 298 -19.66 -16.53 -3.40
C ASP A 298 -18.33 -15.99 -2.87
N VAL A 299 -18.21 -14.65 -2.84
CA VAL A 299 -16.99 -13.96 -2.39
C VAL A 299 -16.56 -14.43 -1.01
N SER A 300 -17.50 -14.69 -0.09
CA SER A 300 -17.18 -15.09 1.29
C SER A 300 -16.39 -16.40 1.36
N LYS A 301 -16.57 -17.30 0.39
CA LYS A 301 -15.85 -18.58 0.30
C LYS A 301 -14.45 -18.45 -0.29
N LEU A 302 -14.13 -17.31 -0.89
CA LEU A 302 -12.80 -17.02 -1.46
C LEU A 302 -11.89 -16.30 -0.46
N LEU A 303 -12.46 -15.77 0.63
CA LEU A 303 -11.70 -15.01 1.63
C LEU A 303 -11.07 -15.96 2.64
N SER A 304 -9.76 -15.85 2.82
CA SER A 304 -9.05 -16.55 3.90
C SER A 304 -7.77 -15.81 4.23
N ASN A 305 -7.45 -15.79 5.53
CA ASN A 305 -6.20 -15.25 6.05
C ASN A 305 -5.25 -16.37 6.47
N GLU A 306 -5.49 -17.61 6.09
CA GLU A 306 -4.57 -18.71 6.37
C GLU A 306 -3.35 -18.65 5.45
N ILE A 307 -2.16 -18.91 6.02
CA ILE A 307 -0.89 -18.98 5.31
C ILE A 307 -0.08 -20.18 5.82
N THR A 308 0.61 -20.88 4.92
CA THR A 308 1.44 -22.06 5.26
C THR A 308 2.79 -22.03 4.54
N GLY A 309 3.78 -22.77 5.02
CA GLY A 309 5.07 -22.91 4.30
C GLY A 309 5.90 -21.63 4.19
N VAL A 310 5.71 -20.66 5.09
CA VAL A 310 6.54 -19.46 5.16
C VAL A 310 7.68 -19.69 6.13
N THR A 311 8.90 -19.42 5.66
CA THR A 311 10.11 -19.43 6.50
C THR A 311 10.45 -18.00 6.87
N ALA A 312 10.68 -17.74 8.15
CA ALA A 312 11.21 -16.47 8.60
C ALA A 312 12.71 -16.39 8.25
N ASN A 313 13.09 -15.39 7.47
CA ASN A 313 14.49 -15.05 7.26
C ASN A 313 14.84 -13.84 8.11
N GLN A 314 15.90 -13.93 8.90
CA GLN A 314 16.35 -12.78 9.68
C GLN A 314 16.96 -11.74 8.74
N GLN A 315 16.45 -10.50 8.80
CA GLN A 315 16.95 -9.42 7.96
C GLN A 315 17.77 -8.46 8.81
N SER A 316 19.08 -8.44 8.57
CA SER A 316 19.93 -7.36 9.07
C SER A 316 19.81 -6.16 8.14
N VAL A 317 19.44 -5.01 8.69
CA VAL A 317 19.44 -3.73 7.96
C VAL A 317 20.58 -2.90 8.53
N PRO A 318 21.72 -2.78 7.83
CA PRO A 318 22.84 -1.99 8.32
C PRO A 318 22.50 -0.50 8.31
N GLY A 319 23.07 0.24 9.28
CA GLY A 319 22.94 1.69 9.36
C GLY A 319 21.59 2.16 9.91
N ILE A 320 21.17 3.35 9.47
CA ILE A 320 19.93 4.00 9.91
C ILE A 320 18.77 3.37 9.15
N GLN A 321 17.68 2.99 9.82
CA GLN A 321 16.51 2.37 9.17
C GLN A 321 15.47 3.42 8.78
N ARG A 322 14.91 3.28 7.57
CA ARG A 322 13.77 4.09 7.13
C ARG A 322 12.47 3.56 7.73
N ILE A 323 11.66 4.49 8.23
CA ILE A 323 10.23 4.28 8.51
C ILE A 323 9.44 5.18 7.55
N ALA A 324 8.70 4.59 6.61
CA ALA A 324 7.89 5.36 5.66
C ALA A 324 6.39 5.13 5.87
N ASP A 325 5.66 6.22 6.08
CA ASP A 325 4.22 6.32 5.82
C ASP A 325 3.94 6.85 4.42
N VAL A 326 2.69 6.71 3.97
CA VAL A 326 2.16 7.47 2.82
C VAL A 326 1.19 8.51 3.38
N PRO A 327 1.47 9.81 3.26
CA PRO A 327 0.59 10.84 3.80
C PRO A 327 -0.83 10.72 3.20
N ILE A 328 -1.85 10.91 4.04
CA ILE A 328 -3.27 10.66 3.69
C ILE A 328 -3.75 11.37 2.42
N TYR A 329 -3.19 12.54 2.09
CA TYR A 329 -3.56 13.29 0.89
C TYR A 329 -2.62 13.08 -0.30
N PHE A 330 -1.77 12.06 -0.23
CA PHE A 330 -0.80 11.69 -1.25
C PHE A 330 -0.93 10.21 -1.66
N THR A 331 -1.94 9.51 -1.15
CA THR A 331 -2.20 8.08 -1.38
C THR A 331 -2.51 7.73 -2.82
N ASP A 332 -3.16 8.65 -3.55
CA ASP A 332 -3.64 8.47 -4.92
C ASP A 332 -3.59 9.79 -5.72
N PRO A 333 -3.73 9.73 -7.06
CA PRO A 333 -3.67 10.91 -7.92
C PRO A 333 -4.73 11.99 -7.65
N LEU A 334 -5.92 11.64 -7.15
CA LEU A 334 -7.03 12.56 -6.89
C LEU A 334 -6.75 13.37 -5.63
N ALA A 335 -6.45 12.69 -4.51
CA ALA A 335 -6.19 13.36 -3.23
C ALA A 335 -5.00 14.33 -3.34
N ARG A 336 -3.95 13.90 -4.06
CA ARG A 336 -2.72 14.67 -4.30
C ARG A 336 -2.97 15.98 -5.04
N ARG A 337 -4.03 16.05 -5.84
CA ARG A 337 -4.35 17.21 -6.69
C ARG A 337 -5.54 18.02 -6.20
N SER A 338 -6.08 17.71 -5.02
CA SER A 338 -7.22 18.44 -4.44
C SER A 338 -6.79 19.73 -3.74
N PRO A 339 -7.09 20.94 -4.27
CA PRO A 339 -6.66 22.19 -3.65
C PRO A 339 -7.06 22.39 -2.18
N PRO A 340 -8.30 22.04 -1.73
CA PRO A 340 -8.63 22.18 -0.32
C PRO A 340 -7.83 21.24 0.58
N LEU A 341 -7.53 20.00 0.13
CA LEU A 341 -6.72 19.06 0.92
C LEU A 341 -5.27 19.54 1.04
N GLN A 342 -4.71 20.08 -0.04
CA GLN A 342 -3.34 20.60 -0.08
C GLN A 342 -3.11 21.83 0.84
N LYS A 343 -4.18 22.51 1.29
CA LYS A 343 -4.10 23.63 2.24
C LYS A 343 -4.08 23.19 3.71
N THR A 344 -4.21 21.90 3.99
CA THR A 344 -4.31 21.39 5.36
C THR A 344 -2.93 21.10 5.97
N ARG A 345 -2.89 20.95 7.30
CA ARG A 345 -1.67 20.52 8.02
C ARG A 345 -1.15 19.16 7.52
N ASP A 346 -2.05 18.25 7.16
CA ASP A 346 -1.67 16.89 6.75
C ASP A 346 -1.11 16.83 5.32
N ALA A 347 -1.12 17.96 4.60
CA ALA A 347 -0.49 18.10 3.29
C ALA A 347 0.86 18.84 3.33
N GLN A 348 1.36 19.18 4.51
CA GLN A 348 2.68 19.82 4.64
C GLN A 348 3.78 18.90 4.10
N ALA A 349 4.81 19.51 3.51
CA ALA A 349 5.96 18.78 2.98
C ALA A 349 6.58 17.87 4.06
N PRO A 350 6.96 16.62 3.71
CA PRO A 350 7.63 15.70 4.61
C PRO A 350 8.91 16.29 5.20
N ARG A 351 9.23 15.80 6.40
CA ARG A 351 10.47 16.10 7.12
C ARG A 351 11.21 14.80 7.41
N ALA A 352 12.50 14.90 7.72
CA ALA A 352 13.28 13.80 8.26
C ALA A 352 13.16 13.80 9.78
N TRP A 353 12.20 13.04 10.31
CA TRP A 353 11.97 12.95 11.76
C TRP A 353 12.94 11.95 12.38
N MET A 354 13.62 12.37 13.44
CA MET A 354 14.65 11.62 14.14
C MET A 354 14.54 11.87 15.64
N ASN A 355 14.94 10.89 16.46
CA ASN A 355 15.06 11.12 17.88
C ASN A 355 16.29 11.99 18.21
N SER A 356 16.32 12.52 19.43
CA SER A 356 17.38 13.40 19.93
C SER A 356 18.77 12.78 19.85
N LYS A 357 18.91 11.48 20.16
CA LYS A 357 20.20 10.76 20.11
C LYS A 357 20.77 10.72 18.70
N LEU A 358 19.94 10.41 17.70
CA LEU A 358 20.37 10.37 16.30
C LEU A 358 20.74 11.77 15.81
N LEU A 359 19.90 12.78 16.09
CA LEU A 359 20.21 14.18 15.76
C LEU A 359 21.56 14.64 16.34
N GLN A 360 21.82 14.30 17.61
CA GLN A 360 23.08 14.62 18.28
C GLN A 360 24.26 13.92 17.61
N SER A 361 24.15 12.62 17.30
CA SER A 361 25.22 11.88 16.61
C SER A 361 25.53 12.43 15.20
N LEU A 362 24.54 13.05 14.55
CA LEU A 362 24.68 13.65 13.22
C LEU A 362 25.10 15.13 13.27
N GLY A 363 25.15 15.76 14.46
CA GLY A 363 25.46 17.18 14.60
C GLY A 363 24.41 18.11 13.97
N VAL A 364 23.15 17.66 13.91
CA VAL A 364 22.01 18.36 13.29
C VAL A 364 21.05 18.84 14.37
N GLN A 365 20.59 20.09 14.25
CA GLN A 365 19.53 20.64 15.09
C GLN A 365 18.18 20.54 14.38
N PRO A 366 17.05 20.43 15.10
CA PRO A 366 15.72 20.51 14.50
C PRO A 366 15.56 21.81 13.69
N GLY A 367 15.02 21.71 12.48
CA GLY A 367 14.94 22.82 11.52
C GLY A 367 16.16 22.94 10.58
N GLY A 368 17.25 22.22 10.85
CA GLY A 368 18.40 22.14 9.95
C GLY A 368 18.12 21.34 8.68
N LEU A 369 18.91 21.58 7.63
CA LEU A 369 18.83 20.82 6.38
C LEU A 369 19.69 19.56 6.43
N VAL A 370 19.14 18.47 5.93
CA VAL A 370 19.81 17.18 5.79
C VAL A 370 19.60 16.60 4.40
N LEU A 371 20.61 15.89 3.91
CA LEU A 371 20.51 15.03 2.75
C LEU A 371 20.28 13.61 3.23
N VAL A 372 19.14 13.03 2.86
CA VAL A 372 18.83 11.63 3.14
C VAL A 372 19.14 10.82 1.88
N LYS A 373 19.94 9.76 2.00
CA LYS A 373 20.28 8.88 0.89
C LYS A 373 19.83 7.45 1.17
N GLN A 374 19.18 6.83 0.19
CA GLN A 374 18.75 5.43 0.25
C GLN A 374 19.93 4.52 -0.07
N ALA A 375 20.26 3.59 0.83
CA ALA A 375 21.32 2.63 0.59
C ALA A 375 20.98 1.68 -0.56
N GLY A 376 21.99 1.33 -1.38
CA GLY A 376 21.85 0.34 -2.46
C GLY A 376 21.27 0.87 -3.77
N VAL A 377 21.08 2.19 -3.93
CA VAL A 377 20.63 2.82 -5.18
C VAL A 377 21.75 3.70 -5.74
N SER A 378 22.18 3.45 -6.98
CA SER A 378 23.42 4.02 -7.54
C SER A 378 23.31 5.42 -8.15
N SER A 379 22.11 5.97 -8.40
CA SER A 379 22.01 7.28 -9.10
C SER A 379 20.76 8.14 -8.87
N ALA A 380 19.79 7.71 -8.04
CA ALA A 380 18.54 8.47 -7.86
C ALA A 380 17.92 8.32 -6.46
N GLY A 381 18.75 8.15 -5.42
CA GLY A 381 18.30 7.76 -4.08
C GLY A 381 18.35 8.87 -3.03
N GLU A 382 18.38 10.15 -3.38
CA GLU A 382 18.65 11.24 -2.42
C GLU A 382 17.52 12.26 -2.32
N ALA A 383 17.28 12.79 -1.12
CA ALA A 383 16.32 13.87 -0.88
C ALA A 383 16.82 14.85 0.18
N GLY A 384 16.82 16.15 -0.18
CA GLY A 384 17.06 17.25 0.76
C GLY A 384 15.81 17.50 1.60
N LEU A 385 15.93 17.39 2.93
CA LEU A 385 14.81 17.50 3.86
C LEU A 385 15.16 18.37 5.07
N ILE A 386 14.12 18.91 5.71
CA ILE A 386 14.26 19.57 7.01
C ILE A 386 14.26 18.50 8.09
N ALA A 387 15.27 18.51 8.96
CA ALA A 387 15.34 17.66 10.13
C ALA A 387 14.31 18.08 11.18
N ALA A 388 13.66 17.10 11.82
CA ALA A 388 12.69 17.33 12.88
C ALA A 388 12.91 16.35 14.03
N LEU A 389 12.55 16.78 15.25
CA LEU A 389 12.69 15.98 16.46
C LEU A 389 11.42 15.16 16.71
N ASP A 390 11.59 13.86 16.93
CA ASP A 390 10.59 12.97 17.50
C ASP A 390 11.25 11.90 18.36
N ASP A 391 11.29 12.11 19.68
CA ASP A 391 11.86 11.17 20.65
C ASP A 391 11.03 9.89 20.84
N LYS A 392 9.88 9.79 20.17
CA LYS A 392 9.06 8.58 20.16
C LYS A 392 9.50 7.57 19.11
N LEU A 393 10.45 7.92 18.24
CA LEU A 393 11.02 7.01 17.27
C LEU A 393 12.07 6.09 17.91
N PRO A 394 12.14 4.81 17.51
CA PRO A 394 13.21 3.92 17.89
C PRO A 394 14.59 4.50 17.53
N GLU A 395 15.61 4.10 18.29
CA GLU A 395 16.99 4.45 17.97
C GLU A 395 17.41 3.94 16.59
N GLY A 396 18.32 4.67 15.94
CA GLY A 396 18.81 4.33 14.62
C GLY A 396 17.76 4.35 13.52
N CYS A 397 16.64 5.07 13.70
CA CYS A 397 15.58 5.17 12.69
C CYS A 397 15.33 6.63 12.27
N VAL A 398 14.93 6.81 11.01
CA VAL A 398 14.42 8.09 10.49
C VAL A 398 13.05 7.84 9.87
N ARG A 399 12.05 8.62 10.27
CA ARG A 399 10.75 8.63 9.58
C ARG A 399 10.79 9.62 8.42
N VAL A 400 10.65 9.09 7.19
CA VAL A 400 10.58 9.86 5.95
C VAL A 400 9.47 9.27 5.07
N ALA A 401 8.42 10.06 4.89
CA ALA A 401 7.26 9.67 4.09
C ALA A 401 7.63 9.27 2.65
N ALA A 402 6.91 8.30 2.11
CA ALA A 402 6.89 7.97 0.69
C ALA A 402 5.69 8.67 0.00
N GLY A 403 5.63 8.59 -1.33
CA GLY A 403 4.50 9.10 -2.12
C GLY A 403 4.37 10.61 -2.23
N HIS A 404 5.36 11.37 -1.77
CA HIS A 404 5.43 12.82 -1.91
C HIS A 404 6.52 13.23 -2.93
N PRO A 405 6.30 14.26 -3.77
CA PRO A 405 7.29 14.69 -4.76
C PRO A 405 8.68 14.98 -4.19
N SER A 406 8.76 15.61 -3.00
CA SER A 406 10.03 15.92 -2.35
C SER A 406 10.79 14.69 -1.81
N THR A 407 10.17 13.51 -1.79
CA THR A 407 10.79 12.26 -1.33
C THR A 407 10.73 11.16 -2.39
N ALA A 408 10.31 11.47 -3.62
CA ALA A 408 10.09 10.49 -4.69
C ALA A 408 11.37 9.75 -5.11
N ALA A 409 12.54 10.39 -4.96
CA ALA A 409 13.84 9.77 -5.17
C ALA A 409 14.15 8.67 -4.13
N LEU A 410 13.58 8.76 -2.92
CA LEU A 410 13.68 7.70 -1.92
C LEU A 410 12.66 6.60 -2.24
N THR A 411 13.01 5.72 -3.18
CA THR A 411 12.11 4.72 -3.77
C THR A 411 11.60 3.68 -2.77
N SER A 412 12.50 3.01 -2.03
CA SER A 412 12.12 1.95 -1.10
C SER A 412 11.54 2.47 0.20
N MET A 413 10.36 2.00 0.61
CA MET A 413 9.71 2.38 1.87
C MET A 413 10.46 1.87 3.12
N PHE A 414 11.29 0.86 2.95
CA PHE A 414 12.09 0.22 4.01
C PHE A 414 13.57 0.15 3.62
N GLY A 415 14.43 -0.13 4.59
CA GLY A 415 15.85 -0.37 4.37
C GLY A 415 16.75 0.69 4.96
N GLY A 416 18.05 0.58 4.66
CA GLY A 416 19.09 1.44 5.20
C GLY A 416 19.09 2.82 4.55
N LEU A 417 19.37 3.84 5.36
CA LEU A 417 19.59 5.22 4.98
C LEU A 417 20.96 5.68 5.46
N THR A 418 21.53 6.65 4.74
CA THR A 418 22.50 7.57 5.32
C THR A 418 21.86 8.96 5.43
N VAL A 419 22.25 9.70 6.45
CA VAL A 419 21.78 11.07 6.68
C VAL A 419 22.99 11.94 6.91
N GLU A 420 23.11 13.01 6.13
CA GLU A 420 24.23 13.93 6.20
C GLU A 420 23.70 15.35 6.37
N LYS A 421 24.37 16.15 7.20
CA LYS A 421 24.08 17.59 7.31
C LYS A 421 24.53 18.31 6.04
N ILE A 422 23.67 19.16 5.48
CA ILE A 422 23.99 19.95 4.30
C ILE A 422 23.72 21.44 4.51
N THR A 423 24.29 22.26 3.63
CA THR A 423 24.02 23.71 3.55
C THR A 423 22.95 24.00 2.49
N SER A 424 22.32 25.19 2.55
CA SER A 424 21.26 25.58 1.61
C SER A 424 21.69 25.59 0.14
N GLN A 425 22.99 25.74 -0.16
CA GLN A 425 23.53 25.69 -1.53
C GLN A 425 23.65 24.26 -2.08
N GLN A 426 23.66 23.24 -1.22
CA GLN A 426 23.73 21.82 -1.58
C GLN A 426 22.35 21.14 -1.63
N ALA A 427 21.30 21.87 -1.23
CA ALA A 427 19.92 21.37 -1.13
C ALA A 427 19.05 21.75 -2.34
N ALA A 428 19.52 22.66 -3.19
CA ALA A 428 18.88 23.11 -4.43
C ALA A 428 19.44 22.32 -5.62
#